data_AF-A0A812JYS3-F1
#
_entry.id   AF-A0A812JYS3-F1
#
_cell.length_a   1.000
_cell.length_b   1.000
_cell.length_c   1.000
_cell.angle_alpha   90.00
_cell.angle_beta   90.00
_cell.angle_gamma   90.00
#
_symmetry.space_group_name_H-M   'P 1'
#
loop_
_entity.id
_entity.type
_entity.pdbx_description
1 polymer ?
#
loop_
_entity_poly.entity_id
_entity_poly.type
_entity_poly.pdbx_seq_one_letter_code
_entity_poly.pdbx_strand_id
1 'polypeptide(L)'
;GGHLGGPASGDAFRRALQNSYGGQLALPQFHEGSFSQAISSARQQLKLLVVYLHSEHARYSQSFCSDVLGHDLIREQLDENFVVWGGDVARMEAHQVAQMIRVR
;
A
#
# COMPACT_ATOMS: atom_id res chain seq x y z
N GLY A 1 13.94 -19.35 -0.60
CA GLY A 1 13.19 -18.55 0.38
C GLY A 1 13.38 -17.09 0.05
N GLY A 2 12.49 -16.53 -0.77
CA GLY A 2 12.65 -15.19 -1.33
C GLY A 2 12.27 -14.12 -0.32
N HIS A 3 13.24 -13.38 0.18
CA HIS A 3 12.97 -12.14 0.89
C HIS A 3 12.45 -11.12 -0.13
N LEU A 4 11.14 -10.93 -0.16
CA LEU A 4 10.51 -9.90 -0.98
C LEU A 4 10.89 -8.52 -0.43
N GLY A 5 11.79 -7.84 -1.15
CA GLY A 5 11.84 -6.40 -1.35
C GLY A 5 12.80 -5.58 -0.48
N GLY A 6 13.73 -4.92 -1.17
CA GLY A 6 14.45 -3.75 -0.68
C GLY A 6 13.51 -2.54 -0.44
N PRO A 7 14.07 -1.40 0.02
CA PRO A 7 13.30 -0.32 0.62
C PRO A 7 12.42 0.41 -0.39
N ALA A 8 11.18 0.69 0.02
CA ALA A 8 10.46 1.91 -0.36
C ALA A 8 10.22 2.19 -1.86
N SER A 9 9.82 1.21 -2.67
CA SER A 9 9.20 1.51 -3.98
C SER A 9 7.76 0.98 -4.06
N GLY A 10 6.85 1.87 -4.46
CA GLY A 10 5.42 1.58 -4.60
C GLY A 10 5.18 0.48 -5.63
N ASP A 11 5.95 0.51 -6.73
CA ASP A 11 5.97 -0.52 -7.77
C ASP A 11 6.42 -1.88 -7.24
N ALA A 12 7.45 -1.95 -6.39
CA ALA A 12 7.89 -3.22 -5.83
C ALA A 12 6.82 -3.79 -4.89
N PHE A 13 6.17 -2.94 -4.11
CA PHE A 13 5.06 -3.35 -3.25
C PHE A 13 3.87 -3.87 -4.07
N ARG A 14 3.49 -3.15 -5.13
CA ARG A 14 2.45 -3.57 -6.08
C ARG A 14 2.77 -4.95 -6.69
N ARG A 15 3.99 -5.14 -7.19
CA ARG A 15 4.43 -6.41 -7.77
C ARG A 15 4.44 -7.54 -6.74
N ALA A 16 4.82 -7.27 -5.50
CA ALA A 16 4.77 -8.26 -4.44
C ALA A 16 3.34 -8.75 -4.20
N LEU A 17 2.36 -7.84 -4.14
CA LEU A 17 0.94 -8.20 -4.01
C LEU A 17 0.45 -9.00 -5.23
N GLN A 18 0.83 -8.61 -6.44
CA GLN A 18 0.49 -9.35 -7.66
C GLN A 18 1.10 -10.76 -7.67
N ASN A 19 2.33 -10.92 -7.20
CA ASN A 19 2.98 -12.23 -7.10
C ASN A 19 2.28 -13.12 -6.07
N SER A 20 1.80 -12.55 -4.97
CA SER A 20 1.11 -13.30 -3.90
C SER A 20 -0.34 -13.65 -4.24
N TYR A 21 -1.06 -12.77 -4.94
CA TYR A 21 -2.53 -12.87 -5.08
C TYR A 21 -3.03 -12.92 -6.53
N GLY A 22 -2.15 -12.79 -7.52
CA GLY A 22 -2.47 -12.94 -8.94
C GLY A 22 -1.83 -11.86 -9.82
N GLY A 23 -1.10 -12.26 -10.86
CA GLY A 23 -0.37 -11.34 -11.74
C GLY A 23 -1.24 -10.35 -12.52
N GLN A 24 -2.53 -10.68 -12.71
CA GLN A 24 -3.50 -9.81 -13.39
C GLN A 24 -4.21 -8.84 -12.42
N LEU A 25 -3.86 -8.83 -11.14
CA LEU A 25 -4.50 -7.98 -10.14
C LEU A 25 -4.23 -6.50 -10.44
N ALA A 26 -5.31 -5.76 -10.73
CA ALA A 26 -5.29 -4.34 -11.03
C ALA A 26 -5.34 -3.51 -9.74
N LEU A 27 -4.18 -3.19 -9.17
CA LEU A 27 -4.07 -2.39 -7.95
C LEU A 27 -4.07 -0.88 -8.24
N PRO A 28 -4.24 -0.01 -7.22
CA PRO A 28 -3.93 1.41 -7.32
C PRO A 28 -2.43 1.66 -7.49
N GLN A 29 -2.08 2.87 -7.90
CA GLN A 29 -0.71 3.38 -7.97
C GLN A 29 -0.22 3.69 -6.57
N PHE A 30 0.78 2.92 -6.11
CA PHE A 30 1.41 3.16 -4.82
C PHE A 30 2.53 4.20 -4.96
N HIS A 31 2.61 5.09 -3.98
CA HIS A 31 3.59 6.15 -3.90
C HIS A 31 5.00 5.57 -3.76
N GLU A 32 5.92 6.09 -4.57
CA GLU A 32 7.33 5.77 -4.53
C GLU A 32 8.03 6.43 -3.34
N GLY A 33 8.73 5.66 -2.52
CA GLY A 33 9.46 6.16 -1.36
C GLY A 33 8.83 5.86 0.00
N SER A 34 9.40 6.48 1.02
CA SER A 34 9.04 6.30 2.43
C SER A 34 7.67 6.91 2.77
N PHE A 35 7.13 6.53 3.93
CA PHE A 35 5.89 7.11 4.46
C PHE A 35 5.98 8.63 4.62
N SER A 36 7.11 9.15 5.12
CA SER A 36 7.34 10.60 5.27
C SER A 36 7.35 11.34 3.93
N GLN A 37 7.86 10.70 2.88
CA GLN A 37 7.80 11.24 1.52
C GLN A 37 6.37 11.25 0.99
N ALA A 38 5.58 10.20 1.26
CA ALA A 38 4.15 10.15 0.89
C ALA A 38 3.33 11.25 1.60
N ILE A 39 3.57 11.52 2.88
CA ILE A 39 2.96 12.67 3.60
C ILE A 39 3.32 13.99 2.92
N SER A 40 4.60 14.16 2.57
CA SER A 40 5.08 15.40 1.95
C SER A 40 4.42 15.61 0.58
N SER A 41 4.31 14.55 -0.21
CA SER A 41 3.65 14.53 -1.52
C SER A 41 2.15 14.83 -1.41
N ALA A 42 1.44 14.20 -0.46
CA ALA A 42 0.03 14.47 -0.21
C ALA A 42 -0.23 15.95 0.13
N ARG A 43 0.63 16.54 0.97
CA ARG A 43 0.56 17.98 1.30
C ARG A 43 0.82 18.88 0.09
N GLN A 44 1.81 18.54 -0.73
CA GLN A 44 2.14 19.31 -1.94
C GLN A 44 1.03 19.26 -2.99
N GLN A 45 0.37 18.11 -3.12
CA GLN A 45 -0.73 17.90 -4.07
C GLN A 45 -2.10 18.33 -3.53
N LEU A 46 -2.19 18.77 -2.26
CA LEU A 46 -3.44 19.04 -1.56
C LEU A 46 -4.42 17.84 -1.59
N LYS A 47 -3.87 16.63 -1.50
CA LYS A 47 -4.62 15.36 -1.46
C LYS A 47 -4.55 14.73 -0.08
N LEU A 48 -5.52 13.87 0.22
CA LEU A 48 -5.44 12.99 1.39
C LEU A 48 -4.49 11.81 1.13
N LEU A 49 -3.84 11.32 2.18
CA LEU A 49 -2.98 10.13 2.15
C LEU A 49 -3.78 8.90 2.60
N VAL A 50 -3.87 7.89 1.73
CA VAL A 50 -4.38 6.55 2.06
C VAL A 50 -3.20 5.63 2.36
N VAL A 51 -3.25 4.95 3.49
CA VAL A 51 -2.20 4.03 3.94
C VAL A 51 -2.75 2.61 3.96
N TYR A 52 -2.20 1.73 3.12
CA TYR A 52 -2.49 0.31 3.14
C TYR A 52 -1.37 -0.45 3.84
N LEU A 53 -1.69 -0.98 5.03
CA LEU A 53 -0.80 -1.83 5.81
C LEU A 53 -1.11 -3.28 5.53
N HIS A 54 -0.24 -3.92 4.76
CA HIS A 54 -0.39 -5.31 4.36
C HIS A 54 0.18 -6.27 5.40
N SER A 55 -0.50 -7.41 5.59
CA SER A 55 0.01 -8.53 6.37
C SER A 55 -0.43 -9.83 5.72
N GLU A 56 0.51 -10.69 5.32
CA GLU A 56 0.17 -11.99 4.71
C GLU A 56 -0.60 -12.92 5.66
N HIS A 57 -0.44 -12.71 6.97
CA HIS A 57 -1.11 -13.51 8.01
C HIS A 57 -2.53 -13.03 8.33
N ALA A 58 -2.96 -11.88 7.81
CA ALA A 58 -4.31 -11.38 8.06
C ALA A 58 -5.34 -12.13 7.19
N ARG A 59 -6.43 -12.57 7.83
CA ARG A 59 -7.48 -13.43 7.25
C ARG A 59 -8.03 -12.94 5.91
N TYR A 60 -8.14 -11.63 5.73
CA TYR A 60 -8.81 -11.01 4.58
C TYR A 60 -7.85 -10.32 3.61
N SER A 61 -6.53 -10.50 3.75
CA SER A 61 -5.56 -9.78 2.90
C SER A 61 -5.74 -10.08 1.42
N GLN A 62 -5.95 -11.35 1.05
CA GLN A 62 -6.19 -11.75 -0.33
C GLN A 62 -7.47 -11.14 -0.89
N SER A 63 -8.62 -11.37 -0.22
CA SER A 63 -9.92 -10.86 -0.67
C SER A 63 -9.97 -9.33 -0.67
N PHE A 64 -9.29 -8.66 0.26
CA PHE A 64 -9.18 -7.20 0.24
C PHE A 64 -8.39 -6.71 -0.97
N CYS A 65 -7.30 -7.39 -1.34
CA CYS A 65 -6.54 -7.05 -2.54
C CYS A 65 -7.37 -7.28 -3.81
N SER A 66 -8.04 -8.42 -3.95
CA SER A 66 -8.81 -8.77 -5.16
C SER A 66 -10.12 -8.01 -5.29
N ASP A 67 -10.89 -7.91 -4.21
CA ASP A 67 -12.30 -7.53 -4.27
C ASP A 67 -12.51 -6.05 -3.92
N VAL A 68 -11.56 -5.44 -3.19
CA VAL A 68 -11.66 -4.04 -2.74
C VAL A 68 -10.63 -3.17 -3.45
N LEU A 69 -9.33 -3.40 -3.24
CA LEU A 69 -8.27 -2.62 -3.91
C LEU A 69 -8.22 -2.88 -5.42
N GLY A 70 -8.61 -4.09 -5.84
CA GLY A 70 -8.70 -4.51 -7.22
C GLY A 70 -9.94 -4.01 -7.97
N HIS A 71 -10.92 -3.48 -7.25
CA HIS A 71 -12.17 -3.03 -7.85
C HIS A 71 -11.97 -1.70 -8.59
N ASP A 72 -12.42 -1.63 -9.85
CA ASP A 72 -12.15 -0.49 -10.74
C ASP A 72 -12.55 0.86 -10.15
N LEU A 73 -13.78 0.99 -9.63
CA LEU A 73 -14.24 2.22 -8.99
C LEU A 73 -13.35 2.67 -7.82
N ILE A 74 -12.89 1.74 -6.98
CA ILE A 74 -12.04 2.07 -5.83
C ILE A 74 -10.66 2.48 -6.33
N ARG A 75 -10.08 1.72 -7.26
CA ARG A 75 -8.79 2.00 -7.88
C ARG A 75 -8.77 3.39 -8.53
N GLU A 76 -9.76 3.70 -9.35
CA GLU A 76 -9.87 4.99 -10.04
C GLU A 76 -10.03 6.14 -9.05
N GLN A 77 -10.91 6.01 -8.06
CA GLN A 77 -11.06 7.01 -7.02
C GLN A 77 -9.76 7.25 -6.23
N LEU A 78 -9.02 6.18 -5.92
CA LEU A 78 -7.73 6.24 -5.22
C LEU A 78 -6.66 6.93 -6.08
N ASP A 79 -6.50 6.52 -7.33
CA ASP A 79 -5.48 7.05 -8.25
C ASP A 79 -5.72 8.54 -8.55
N GLU A 80 -6.99 8.94 -8.70
CA GLU A 80 -7.34 10.32 -9.04
C GLU A 80 -7.26 11.26 -7.83
N ASN A 81 -7.76 10.84 -6.66
CA ASN A 81 -8.05 11.77 -5.56
C ASN A 81 -7.10 11.66 -4.37
N PHE A 82 -6.29 10.60 -4.30
CA PHE A 82 -5.46 10.31 -3.14
C PHE A 82 -3.98 10.14 -3.52
N VAL A 83 -3.12 10.28 -2.51
CA VAL A 83 -1.81 9.65 -2.54
C VAL A 83 -1.96 8.33 -1.79
N VAL A 84 -1.61 7.21 -2.42
CA VAL A 84 -1.72 5.88 -1.80
C VAL A 84 -0.33 5.40 -1.42
N TRP A 85 -0.10 5.03 -0.16
CA TRP A 85 1.15 4.42 0.28
C TRP A 85 0.90 3.01 0.80
N GLY A 86 1.80 2.08 0.48
CA GLY A 86 1.69 0.68 0.82
C GLY A 86 2.90 0.20 1.59
N GLY A 87 2.68 -0.55 2.68
CA GLY A 87 3.75 -1.11 3.48
C GLY A 87 3.37 -2.46 4.08
N ASP A 88 4.30 -3.42 4.07
CA ASP A 88 4.14 -4.70 4.76
C ASP A 88 4.51 -4.55 6.23
N VAL A 89 3.58 -4.81 7.15
CA VAL A 89 3.75 -4.67 8.60
C VAL A 89 4.89 -5.52 9.18
N ALA A 90 5.35 -6.55 8.45
CA ALA A 90 6.55 -7.31 8.83
C ALA A 90 7.84 -6.46 8.71
N ARG A 91 7.79 -5.32 8.03
CA ARG A 91 8.92 -4.38 7.89
C ARG A 91 8.88 -3.30 8.97
N MET A 92 10.06 -2.93 9.46
CA MET A 92 10.24 -1.96 10.55
C MET A 92 9.51 -0.62 10.32
N GLU A 93 9.52 -0.08 9.10
CA GLU A 93 8.84 1.19 8.78
C GLU A 93 7.32 1.06 8.87
N ALA A 94 6.73 0.05 8.24
CA ALA A 94 5.29 -0.19 8.32
C ALA A 94 4.84 -0.57 9.74
N HIS A 95 5.69 -1.28 10.50
CA HIS A 95 5.44 -1.54 11.91
C HIS A 95 5.41 -0.23 12.72
N GLN A 96 6.37 0.68 12.52
CA GLN A 96 6.37 2.00 13.17
C GLN A 96 5.13 2.82 12.80
N VAL A 97 4.75 2.84 11.52
CA VAL A 97 3.52 3.50 11.05
C VAL A 97 2.28 2.88 11.69
N ALA A 98 2.20 1.56 11.78
CA ALA A 98 1.10 0.87 12.45
C ALA A 98 0.98 1.25 13.92
N GLN A 99 2.11 1.41 14.63
CA GLN A 99 2.13 1.87 16.03
C GLN A 99 1.72 3.35 16.15
N MET A 100 2.12 4.20 15.21
CA MET A 100 1.71 5.62 15.17
C MET A 100 0.20 5.78 14.93
N ILE A 101 -0.40 4.95 14.07
CA ILE A 101 -1.84 4.99 13.77
C ILE A 101 -2.69 4.40 14.91
N ARG A 102 -2.12 3.50 15.73
CA ARG A 102 -2.79 2.92 16.91
C ARG A 102 -2.95 3.87 18.10
N VAL A 103 -2.64 5.16 17.96
CA VAL A 103 -2.79 6.14 19.05
C VAL A 103 -4.26 6.55 19.20
N ARG A 104 -4.94 5.79 20.06
CA ARG A 104 -6.28 5.94 20.69
C ARG A 104 -7.52 5.84 19.81
#